data_AF-A0A091I3M0-F1
#
_entry.id   AF-A0A091I3M0-F1
#
_cell.length_a   1.000
_cell.length_b   1.000
_cell.length_c   1.000
_cell.angle_alpha   90.00
_cell.angle_beta   90.00
_cell.angle_gamma   90.00
#
_symmetry.space_group_name_H-M   'P 1'
#
loop_
_entity.id
_entity.type
_entity.pdbx_description
1 polymer ?
#
loop_
_entity_poly.entity_id
_entity_poly.type
_entity_poly.pdbx_seq_one_letter_code
_entity_poly.pdbx_strand_id
1 'polypeptide(L)'
;RAVVEAVHRLDLILGNKAAYQEVFKPENISLRNKLRELCVKLMFLHPVDYGRKAEELLWRKVYYEVIQLIKTNKKHIHSRSTLECAYRTHLVAGIGFYQHLLLYIQSHYQLELQSCIDWTHVTDPLIGCKKPVAASEKEMEWAQMACHRCLVYLGDLARYQNELAGVDTELLAERFYYQALSVAPQIGMPFNQLGTLAGSKYYNVEATYCYLRCIQSEVSFEGASGNLKRLYDKAAKMYHQLKKCESRKLSPSKKRGKDIKRLLVSFMYLQSLLQPKSR
;
A
#
# COMPACT_ATOMS: atom_id res chain seq x y z
N ARG A 1 17.93 20.27 -10.05
CA ARG A 1 19.34 19.81 -9.94
C ARG A 1 19.60 19.01 -8.66
N ALA A 2 19.40 19.58 -7.46
CA ALA A 2 19.65 18.87 -6.19
C ALA A 2 18.87 17.55 -6.01
N VAL A 3 17.60 17.49 -6.46
CA VAL A 3 16.80 16.25 -6.47
C VAL A 3 17.48 15.14 -7.28
N VAL A 4 17.93 15.47 -8.50
CA VAL A 4 18.56 14.50 -9.41
C VAL A 4 19.88 13.99 -8.82
N GLU A 5 20.67 14.87 -8.23
CA GLU A 5 21.93 14.50 -7.57
C GLU A 5 21.70 13.56 -6.38
N ALA A 6 20.70 13.87 -5.53
CA ALA A 6 20.35 13.01 -4.40
C ALA A 6 19.87 11.63 -4.86
N VAL A 7 19.05 11.57 -5.91
CA VAL A 7 18.59 10.31 -6.52
C VAL A 7 19.77 9.49 -7.04
N HIS A 8 20.67 10.11 -7.81
CA HIS A 8 21.84 9.43 -8.35
C HIS A 8 22.72 8.82 -7.24
N ARG A 9 22.96 9.57 -6.16
CA ARG A 9 23.72 9.06 -5.01
C ARG A 9 23.01 7.89 -4.31
N LEU A 10 21.68 7.94 -4.17
CA LEU A 10 20.90 6.82 -3.62
C LEU A 10 20.97 5.58 -4.52
N ASP A 11 20.90 5.75 -5.84
CA ASP A 11 21.00 4.64 -6.79
C ASP A 11 22.36 3.94 -6.70
N LEU A 12 23.45 4.69 -6.54
CA LEU A 12 24.78 4.12 -6.31
C LEU A 12 24.85 3.29 -5.02
N ILE A 13 24.20 3.76 -3.94
CA ILE A 13 24.14 3.05 -2.67
C ILE A 13 23.34 1.74 -2.81
N LEU A 14 22.17 1.81 -3.45
CA LEU A 14 21.27 0.66 -3.61
C LEU A 14 21.76 -0.37 -4.62
N GLY A 15 22.63 0.03 -5.55
CA GLY A 15 23.27 -0.87 -6.52
C GLY A 15 24.30 -1.82 -5.92
N ASN A 16 24.72 -1.62 -4.66
CA ASN A 16 25.70 -2.47 -3.99
C ASN A 16 25.07 -3.78 -3.48
N LYS A 17 25.76 -4.92 -3.66
CA LYS A 17 25.32 -6.23 -3.13
C LYS A 17 25.13 -6.23 -1.60
N ALA A 18 25.90 -5.42 -0.88
CA ALA A 18 25.80 -5.25 0.57
C ALA A 18 24.92 -4.05 0.98
N ALA A 19 24.12 -3.48 0.07
CA ALA A 19 23.31 -2.28 0.34
C ALA A 19 22.40 -2.42 1.57
N TYR A 20 21.92 -3.64 1.89
CA TYR A 20 21.06 -3.87 3.05
C TYR A 20 21.77 -3.59 4.40
N GLN A 21 23.11 -3.61 4.45
CA GLN A 21 23.89 -3.25 5.63
C GLN A 21 24.10 -1.72 5.72
N GLU A 22 24.16 -1.06 4.57
CA GLU A 22 24.48 0.35 4.45
C GLU A 22 23.25 1.25 4.50
N VAL A 23 22.08 0.73 4.10
CA VAL A 23 20.88 1.54 3.85
C VAL A 23 20.41 2.34 5.07
N PHE A 24 20.62 1.84 6.29
CA PHE A 24 20.27 2.53 7.54
C PHE A 24 21.43 3.24 8.23
N LYS A 25 22.59 3.40 7.57
CA LYS A 25 23.64 4.25 8.11
C LYS A 25 23.20 5.73 8.16
N PRO A 26 23.67 6.52 9.15
CA PRO A 26 23.22 7.89 9.35
C PRO A 26 23.33 8.78 8.11
N GLU A 27 24.42 8.67 7.34
CA GLU A 27 24.65 9.42 6.11
C GLU A 27 23.59 9.12 5.03
N ASN A 28 23.17 7.86 4.92
CA ASN A 28 22.20 7.42 3.93
C ASN A 28 20.77 7.79 4.35
N ILE A 29 20.48 7.75 5.66
CA ILE A 29 19.24 8.29 6.22
C ILE A 29 19.15 9.79 5.97
N SER A 30 20.23 10.53 6.23
CA SER A 30 20.30 11.98 6.01
C SER A 30 20.08 12.35 4.54
N LEU A 31 20.71 11.62 3.61
CA LEU A 31 20.50 11.80 2.17
C LEU A 31 19.03 11.58 1.76
N ARG A 32 18.38 10.52 2.28
CA ARG A 32 16.95 10.27 2.02
C ARG A 32 16.05 11.35 2.62
N ASN A 33 16.35 11.81 3.84
CA ASN A 33 15.62 12.92 4.47
C ASN A 33 15.76 14.20 3.65
N LYS A 34 16.94 14.46 3.08
CA LYS A 34 17.15 15.61 2.20
C LYS A 34 16.34 15.52 0.92
N LEU A 35 16.32 14.35 0.28
CA LEU A 35 15.47 14.12 -0.90
C LEU A 35 13.99 14.33 -0.56
N ARG A 36 13.53 13.79 0.58
CA ARG A 36 12.15 13.96 1.07
C ARG A 36 11.77 15.44 1.20
N GLU A 37 12.62 16.25 1.84
CA GLU A 37 12.39 17.70 1.97
C GLU A 37 12.32 18.40 0.60
N LEU A 38 13.21 18.04 -0.33
CA LEU A 38 13.23 18.62 -1.67
C LEU A 38 11.97 18.26 -2.46
N CYS A 39 11.51 17.02 -2.37
CA CYS A 39 10.26 16.59 -3.01
C CYS A 39 9.06 17.34 -2.42
N VAL A 40 8.96 17.44 -1.07
CA VAL A 40 7.88 18.20 -0.41
C VAL A 40 7.90 19.67 -0.86
N LYS A 41 9.07 20.32 -0.90
CA LYS A 41 9.17 21.70 -1.41
C LYS A 41 8.66 21.80 -2.85
N LEU A 42 9.04 20.86 -3.71
CA LEU A 42 8.61 20.86 -5.11
C LEU A 42 7.09 20.66 -5.25
N MET A 43 6.48 19.85 -4.38
CA MET A 43 5.03 19.64 -4.33
C MET A 43 4.26 20.94 -4.07
N PHE A 44 4.71 21.77 -3.14
CA PHE A 44 3.97 22.99 -2.77
C PHE A 44 4.38 24.25 -3.53
N LEU A 45 5.58 24.27 -4.14
CA LEU A 45 5.98 25.38 -5.01
C LEU A 45 5.40 25.27 -6.41
N HIS A 46 5.27 24.04 -6.92
CA HIS A 46 4.78 23.77 -8.28
C HIS A 46 3.88 22.51 -8.32
N PRO A 47 2.73 22.53 -7.61
CA PRO A 47 1.83 21.38 -7.48
C PRO A 47 1.34 20.80 -8.81
N VAL A 48 0.94 21.66 -9.75
CA VAL A 48 0.39 21.22 -11.05
C VAL A 48 1.45 20.57 -11.94
N ASP A 49 2.64 21.18 -12.04
CA ASP A 49 3.67 20.71 -12.97
C ASP A 49 4.49 19.54 -12.43
N TYR A 50 4.76 19.55 -11.13
CA TYR A 50 5.71 18.64 -10.50
C TYR A 50 5.17 17.89 -9.30
N GLY A 51 4.00 18.26 -8.74
CA GLY A 51 3.46 17.64 -7.53
C GLY A 51 3.38 16.13 -7.63
N ARG A 52 2.70 15.60 -8.65
CA ARG A 52 2.56 14.15 -8.84
C ARG A 52 3.90 13.43 -8.99
N LYS A 53 4.83 14.00 -9.77
CA LYS A 53 6.17 13.42 -9.99
C LYS A 53 7.00 13.42 -8.72
N ALA A 54 6.92 14.49 -7.93
CA ALA A 54 7.61 14.64 -6.66
C ALA A 54 7.09 13.63 -5.62
N GLU A 55 5.77 13.44 -5.54
CA GLU A 55 5.14 12.43 -4.67
C GLU A 55 5.61 11.01 -5.01
N GLU A 56 5.55 10.64 -6.30
CA GLU A 56 5.96 9.32 -6.75
C GLU A 56 7.46 9.08 -6.49
N LEU A 57 8.30 10.07 -6.79
CA LEU A 57 9.73 9.99 -6.54
C LEU A 57 10.04 9.85 -5.04
N LEU A 58 9.35 10.62 -4.20
CA LEU A 58 9.48 10.57 -2.74
C LEU A 58 9.14 9.15 -2.25
N TRP A 59 7.95 8.64 -2.56
CA TRP A 59 7.55 7.30 -2.18
C TRP A 59 8.56 6.25 -2.65
N ARG A 60 8.91 6.28 -3.93
CA ARG A 60 9.79 5.30 -4.55
C ARG A 60 11.17 5.27 -3.91
N LYS A 61 11.85 6.42 -3.82
CA LYS A 61 13.25 6.51 -3.40
C LYS A 61 13.47 6.54 -1.90
N VAL A 62 12.52 7.12 -1.15
CA VAL A 62 12.68 7.26 0.30
C VAL A 62 12.20 6.00 1.03
N TYR A 63 11.15 5.35 0.53
CA TYR A 63 10.49 4.24 1.23
C TYR A 63 10.48 2.94 0.42
N TYR A 64 9.86 2.92 -0.76
CA TYR A 64 9.57 1.67 -1.46
C TYR A 64 10.83 0.88 -1.84
N GLU A 65 11.85 1.52 -2.41
CA GLU A 65 13.10 0.83 -2.78
C GLU A 65 13.87 0.31 -1.56
N VAL A 66 13.83 1.04 -0.44
CA VAL A 66 14.38 0.57 0.86
C VAL A 66 13.61 -0.65 1.35
N ILE A 67 12.28 -0.61 1.32
CA ILE A 67 11.42 -1.73 1.67
C ILE A 67 11.72 -2.95 0.77
N GLN A 68 11.83 -2.77 -0.54
CA GLN A 68 12.15 -3.85 -1.46
C GLN A 68 13.55 -4.43 -1.22
N LEU A 69 14.55 -3.59 -0.95
CA LEU A 69 15.90 -4.05 -0.59
C LEU A 69 15.87 -4.94 0.65
N ILE A 70 15.16 -4.54 1.69
CA ILE A 70 14.99 -5.32 2.92
C ILE A 70 14.20 -6.60 2.64
N LYS A 71 13.10 -6.52 1.88
CA LYS A 71 12.26 -7.69 1.54
C LYS A 71 12.99 -8.74 0.71
N THR A 72 13.86 -8.33 -0.20
CA THR A 72 14.68 -9.25 -1.02
C THR A 72 15.83 -9.86 -0.23
N ASN A 73 16.26 -9.22 0.86
CA ASN A 73 17.32 -9.68 1.75
C ASN A 73 16.79 -10.26 3.07
N LYS A 74 15.53 -10.74 3.11
CA LYS A 74 14.88 -11.29 4.33
C LYS A 74 15.69 -12.33 5.09
N LYS A 75 16.50 -13.15 4.39
CA LYS A 75 17.40 -14.13 5.01
C LYS A 75 18.46 -13.54 5.95
N HIS A 76 18.75 -12.24 5.81
CA HIS A 76 19.70 -11.52 6.66
C HIS A 76 19.01 -10.77 7.82
N ILE A 77 17.67 -10.77 7.86
CA ILE A 77 16.89 -10.07 8.87
C ILE A 77 16.46 -11.07 9.93
N HIS A 78 17.16 -11.03 11.06
CA HIS A 78 16.86 -11.89 12.20
C HIS A 78 15.95 -11.15 13.18
N SER A 79 15.09 -11.90 13.86
CA SER A 79 14.23 -11.37 14.92
C SER A 79 15.08 -10.66 15.98
N ARG A 80 14.69 -9.43 16.34
CA ARG A 80 15.37 -8.54 17.30
C ARG A 80 16.78 -8.09 16.89
N SER A 81 17.15 -8.23 15.62
CA SER A 81 18.42 -7.69 15.11
C SER A 81 18.40 -6.16 15.01
N THR A 82 19.58 -5.55 14.99
CA THR A 82 19.75 -4.10 14.74
C THR A 82 19.14 -3.69 13.40
N LEU A 83 19.28 -4.53 12.37
CA LEU A 83 18.70 -4.30 11.05
C LEU A 83 17.17 -4.32 11.07
N GLU A 84 16.56 -5.28 11.77
CA GLU A 84 15.10 -5.32 11.93
C GLU A 84 14.60 -4.09 12.71
N CYS A 85 15.30 -3.69 13.77
CA CYS A 85 14.97 -2.50 14.55
C CYS A 85 15.04 -1.22 13.71
N ALA A 86 16.09 -1.06 12.89
CA ALA A 86 16.22 0.06 11.98
C ALA A 86 15.10 0.09 10.93
N TYR A 87 14.75 -1.07 10.36
CA TYR A 87 13.66 -1.20 9.41
C TYR A 87 12.30 -0.87 10.04
N ARG A 88 12.02 -1.38 11.25
CA ARG A 88 10.80 -1.08 11.99
C ARG A 88 10.67 0.42 12.27
N THR A 89 11.75 1.04 12.74
CA THR A 89 11.82 2.50 12.97
C THR A 89 11.57 3.27 11.68
N HIS A 90 12.13 2.82 10.56
CA HIS A 90 11.91 3.44 9.26
C HIS A 90 10.44 3.40 8.81
N LEU A 91 9.75 2.27 9.01
CA LEU A 91 8.32 2.16 8.70
C LEU A 91 7.46 3.07 9.59
N VAL A 92 7.72 3.09 10.91
CA VAL A 92 7.02 3.98 11.86
C VAL A 92 7.21 5.45 11.48
N ALA A 93 8.46 5.84 11.18
CA ALA A 93 8.77 7.20 10.74
C ALA A 93 8.09 7.55 9.41
N GLY A 94 7.91 6.58 8.51
CA GLY A 94 7.13 6.73 7.29
C GLY A 94 5.65 7.01 7.56
N ILE A 95 5.04 6.26 8.49
CA ILE A 95 3.64 6.47 8.87
C ILE A 95 3.46 7.88 9.44
N GLY A 96 4.29 8.26 10.41
CA GLY A 96 4.24 9.61 10.98
C GLY A 96 4.46 10.70 9.93
N PHE A 97 5.38 10.50 8.98
CA PHE A 97 5.60 11.47 7.89
C PHE A 97 4.36 11.64 7.01
N TYR A 98 3.77 10.56 6.49
CA TYR A 98 2.62 10.65 5.61
C TYR A 98 1.35 11.11 6.34
N GLN A 99 1.21 10.83 7.63
CA GLN A 99 0.12 11.38 8.44
C GLN A 99 0.25 12.91 8.54
N HIS A 100 1.43 13.43 8.87
CA HIS A 100 1.65 14.88 8.90
C HIS A 100 1.50 15.52 7.53
N LEU A 101 2.01 14.91 6.46
CA LEU A 101 1.85 15.42 5.10
C LEU A 101 0.37 15.49 4.69
N LEU A 102 -0.41 14.46 5.02
CA LEU A 102 -1.85 14.41 4.78
C LEU A 102 -2.59 15.54 5.53
N LEU A 103 -2.30 15.75 6.82
CA LEU A 103 -2.87 16.88 7.58
C LEU A 103 -2.45 18.22 7.00
N TYR A 104 -1.19 18.36 6.61
CA TYR A 104 -0.68 19.59 6.04
C TYR A 104 -1.34 19.93 4.70
N ILE A 105 -1.51 18.95 3.79
CA ILE A 105 -2.21 19.17 2.51
C ILE A 105 -3.66 19.60 2.76
N GLN A 106 -4.37 18.90 3.65
CA GLN A 106 -5.75 19.24 4.00
C GLN A 106 -5.87 20.66 4.55
N SER A 107 -4.99 21.04 5.49
CA SER A 107 -4.97 22.38 6.07
C SER A 107 -4.55 23.45 5.05
N HIS A 108 -3.53 23.19 4.23
CA HIS A 108 -3.00 24.16 3.26
C HIS A 108 -4.03 24.50 2.16
N TYR A 109 -4.76 23.49 1.68
CA TYR A 109 -5.76 23.64 0.61
C TYR A 109 -7.21 23.70 1.13
N GLN A 110 -7.42 23.69 2.46
CA GLN A 110 -8.75 23.71 3.09
C GLN A 110 -9.69 22.60 2.56
N LEU A 111 -9.16 21.39 2.40
CA LEU A 111 -9.93 20.25 1.89
C LEU A 111 -10.90 19.73 2.97
N GLU A 112 -12.17 19.61 2.62
CA GLU A 112 -13.21 19.05 3.47
C GLU A 112 -13.32 17.52 3.28
N LEU A 113 -12.44 16.76 3.94
CA LEU A 113 -12.40 15.29 3.87
C LEU A 113 -12.98 14.59 5.11
N GLN A 114 -13.74 15.28 5.96
CA GLN A 114 -14.27 14.77 7.24
C GLN A 114 -15.22 13.57 7.06
N SER A 115 -15.94 13.52 5.95
CA SER A 115 -16.79 12.38 5.58
C SER A 115 -15.99 11.14 5.17
N CYS A 116 -14.72 11.31 4.80
CA CYS A 116 -13.86 10.27 4.27
C CYS A 116 -12.79 9.82 5.27
N ILE A 117 -12.31 10.73 6.13
CA ILE A 117 -11.19 10.54 7.04
C ILE A 117 -11.60 11.01 8.44
N ASP A 118 -11.58 10.07 9.39
CA ASP A 118 -12.10 10.21 10.76
C ASP A 118 -11.15 10.90 11.75
N TRP A 119 -9.96 11.34 11.32
CA TRP A 119 -8.98 12.06 12.17
C TRP A 119 -8.59 13.45 11.59
N THR A 120 -9.53 14.07 10.89
CA THR A 120 -9.41 15.34 10.14
C THR A 120 -9.30 16.60 10.99
N HIS A 121 -9.34 16.51 12.31
CA HIS A 121 -9.29 17.69 13.19
C HIS A 121 -7.96 17.79 13.93
N VAL A 122 -6.94 18.24 13.21
CA VAL A 122 -5.93 19.09 13.84
C VAL A 122 -6.05 20.46 13.19
N THR A 123 -7.10 21.19 13.56
CA THR A 123 -7.00 22.67 13.61
C THR A 123 -5.99 22.96 14.70
N ASP A 124 -4.69 22.87 14.37
CA ASP A 124 -3.63 23.25 15.30
C ASP A 124 -3.83 24.74 15.61
N PRO A 125 -4.17 25.12 16.85
CA PRO A 125 -4.30 26.53 17.22
C PRO A 125 -2.98 27.29 17.04
N LEU A 126 -1.84 26.58 16.94
CA LEU A 126 -0.49 27.11 16.77
C LEU A 126 -0.05 27.20 15.29
N ILE A 127 -0.68 26.46 14.37
CA ILE A 127 -0.56 26.69 12.93
C ILE A 127 -1.57 27.79 12.61
N GLY A 128 -1.25 29.01 13.05
CA GLY A 128 -2.16 30.16 13.00
C GLY A 128 -2.85 30.24 11.65
N CYS A 129 -4.17 30.51 11.67
CA CYS A 129 -5.04 30.65 10.50
C CYS A 129 -4.36 31.45 9.40
N LYS A 130 -3.63 30.77 8.52
CA LYS A 130 -3.11 31.38 7.32
C LYS A 130 -4.33 31.61 6.43
N LYS A 131 -4.40 32.79 5.84
CA LYS A 131 -5.43 33.11 4.84
C LYS A 131 -5.50 31.95 3.83
N PRO A 132 -6.71 31.56 3.39
CA PRO A 132 -6.86 30.52 2.38
C PRO A 132 -5.88 30.78 1.25
N VAL A 133 -5.08 29.77 0.88
CA VAL A 133 -4.30 29.87 -0.35
C VAL A 133 -5.31 29.97 -1.48
N ALA A 134 -5.23 31.03 -2.29
CA ALA A 134 -5.99 31.11 -3.52
C ALA A 134 -5.44 30.07 -4.49
N ALA A 135 -5.95 28.84 -4.37
CA ALA A 135 -5.55 27.70 -5.20
C ALA A 135 -6.45 27.62 -6.43
N SER A 136 -5.85 27.33 -7.58
CA SER A 136 -6.58 27.01 -8.80
C SER A 136 -7.28 25.65 -8.70
N GLU A 137 -8.28 25.42 -9.55
CA GLU A 137 -9.01 24.15 -9.61
C GLU A 137 -8.07 22.94 -9.81
N LYS A 138 -7.04 23.09 -10.65
CA LYS A 138 -6.03 22.04 -10.90
C LYS A 138 -5.18 21.74 -9.65
N GLU A 139 -4.91 22.74 -8.84
CA GLU A 139 -4.18 22.56 -7.58
C GLU A 139 -5.05 21.86 -6.54
N MET A 140 -6.34 22.20 -6.49
CA MET A 140 -7.31 21.54 -5.64
C MET A 140 -7.48 20.06 -6.01
N GLU A 141 -7.61 19.76 -7.31
CA GLU A 141 -7.66 18.39 -7.83
C GLU A 141 -6.38 17.62 -7.46
N TRP A 142 -5.21 18.22 -7.68
CA TRP A 142 -3.95 17.62 -7.27
C TRP A 142 -3.91 17.32 -5.77
N ALA A 143 -4.30 18.28 -4.93
CA ALA A 143 -4.27 18.18 -3.48
C ALA A 143 -5.18 17.05 -2.96
N GLN A 144 -6.43 16.97 -3.45
CA GLN A 144 -7.34 15.87 -3.10
C GLN A 144 -6.76 14.51 -3.49
N MET A 145 -6.19 14.42 -4.70
CA MET A 145 -5.58 13.19 -5.17
C MET A 145 -4.27 12.86 -4.44
N ALA A 146 -3.55 13.85 -3.92
CA ALA A 146 -2.38 13.65 -3.07
C ALA A 146 -2.80 13.07 -1.71
N CYS A 147 -3.92 13.54 -1.12
CA CYS A 147 -4.50 12.93 0.08
C CYS A 147 -4.84 11.45 -0.13
N HIS A 148 -5.51 11.11 -1.24
CA HIS A 148 -5.78 9.71 -1.62
C HIS A 148 -4.50 8.87 -1.64
N ARG A 149 -3.43 9.37 -2.29
CA ARG A 149 -2.15 8.64 -2.37
C ARG A 149 -1.46 8.50 -1.03
N CYS A 150 -1.47 9.54 -0.20
CA CYS A 150 -0.95 9.45 1.17
C CYS A 150 -1.63 8.31 1.93
N LEU A 151 -2.95 8.16 1.82
CA LEU A 151 -3.70 7.06 2.43
C LEU A 151 -3.29 5.68 1.88
N VAL A 152 -3.09 5.56 0.56
CA VAL A 152 -2.56 4.32 -0.03
C VAL A 152 -1.17 3.99 0.52
N TYR A 153 -0.27 4.96 0.61
CA TYR A 153 1.08 4.77 1.16
C TYR A 153 1.07 4.45 2.65
N LEU A 154 0.16 5.05 3.42
CA LEU A 154 -0.07 4.71 4.83
C LEU A 154 -0.55 3.26 4.99
N GLY A 155 -1.49 2.83 4.15
CA GLY A 155 -1.93 1.43 4.09
C GLY A 155 -0.79 0.48 3.72
N ASP A 156 0.07 0.86 2.78
CA ASP A 156 1.24 0.07 2.38
C ASP A 156 2.24 -0.08 3.52
N LEU A 157 2.57 1.03 4.21
CA LEU A 157 3.47 1.05 5.35
C LEU A 157 2.94 0.20 6.51
N ALA A 158 1.65 0.33 6.85
CA ALA A 158 1.00 -0.50 7.86
C ALA A 158 1.01 -1.99 7.44
N ARG A 159 0.71 -2.32 6.18
CA ARG A 159 0.80 -3.70 5.69
C ARG A 159 2.23 -4.25 5.81
N TYR A 160 3.25 -3.46 5.49
CA TYR A 160 4.64 -3.90 5.65
C TYR A 160 5.06 -4.05 7.11
N GLN A 161 4.50 -3.27 8.04
CA GLN A 161 4.67 -3.49 9.48
C GLN A 161 4.02 -4.80 9.92
N ASN A 162 2.86 -5.14 9.37
CA ASN A 162 2.15 -6.40 9.66
C ASN A 162 2.94 -7.65 9.21
N GLU A 163 3.95 -7.50 8.34
CA GLU A 163 4.87 -8.60 7.99
C GLU A 163 5.92 -8.86 9.07
N LEU A 164 6.08 -7.97 10.07
CA LEU A 164 7.04 -8.12 11.17
C LEU A 164 6.45 -8.94 12.32
N ALA A 165 7.28 -9.76 12.95
CA ALA A 165 6.84 -10.62 14.03
C ALA A 165 6.34 -9.81 15.25
N GLY A 166 5.14 -10.15 15.74
CA GLY A 166 4.54 -9.53 16.93
C GLY A 166 3.94 -8.15 16.69
N VAL A 167 3.70 -7.76 15.44
CA VAL A 167 3.03 -6.50 15.07
C VAL A 167 1.70 -6.85 14.38
N ASP A 168 0.58 -6.41 14.96
CA ASP A 168 -0.73 -6.52 14.33
C ASP A 168 -1.20 -5.14 13.88
N THR A 169 -1.15 -4.92 12.57
CA THR A 169 -1.51 -3.66 11.91
C THR A 169 -2.41 -3.90 10.71
N GLU A 170 -3.00 -5.10 10.61
CA GLU A 170 -3.87 -5.48 9.49
C GLU A 170 -5.08 -4.55 9.39
N LEU A 171 -5.81 -4.35 10.50
CA LEU A 171 -6.97 -3.46 10.55
C LEU A 171 -6.61 -2.00 10.26
N LEU A 172 -5.41 -1.58 10.66
CA LEU A 172 -4.92 -0.23 10.39
C LEU A 172 -4.66 -0.04 8.89
N ALA A 173 -4.01 -1.01 8.24
CA ALA A 173 -3.78 -1.00 6.81
C ALA A 173 -5.12 -0.99 6.04
N GLU A 174 -6.06 -1.85 6.43
CA GLU A 174 -7.40 -1.93 5.86
C GLU A 174 -8.14 -0.60 5.98
N ARG A 175 -8.15 0.03 7.16
CA ARG A 175 -8.75 1.35 7.38
C ARG A 175 -8.19 2.39 6.42
N PHE A 176 -6.87 2.47 6.25
CA PHE A 176 -6.27 3.45 5.33
C PHE A 176 -6.67 3.21 3.87
N TYR A 177 -6.75 1.96 3.40
CA TYR A 177 -7.19 1.68 2.04
C TYR A 177 -8.67 2.02 1.83
N TYR A 178 -9.55 1.76 2.80
CA TYR A 178 -10.94 2.18 2.70
C TYR A 178 -11.10 3.70 2.72
N GLN A 179 -10.34 4.41 3.55
CA GLN A 179 -10.32 5.87 3.51
C GLN A 179 -9.85 6.39 2.14
N ALA A 180 -8.85 5.75 1.53
CA ALA A 180 -8.42 6.10 0.17
C ALA A 180 -9.56 5.92 -0.85
N LEU A 181 -10.37 4.85 -0.72
CA LEU A 181 -11.55 4.63 -1.55
C LEU A 181 -12.66 5.66 -1.30
N SER A 182 -12.83 6.11 -0.06
CA SER A 182 -13.79 7.19 0.24
C SER A 182 -13.38 8.51 -0.41
N VAL A 183 -12.07 8.82 -0.45
CA VAL A 183 -11.56 10.05 -1.10
C VAL A 183 -11.67 9.99 -2.63
N ALA A 184 -11.40 8.84 -3.25
CA ALA A 184 -11.45 8.67 -4.70
C ALA A 184 -11.96 7.26 -5.08
N PRO A 185 -13.30 7.04 -5.11
CA PRO A 185 -13.91 5.71 -5.30
C PRO A 185 -13.70 5.15 -6.72
N GLN A 186 -13.40 6.00 -7.69
CA GLN A 186 -13.13 5.65 -9.08
C GLN A 186 -11.77 4.96 -9.28
N ILE A 187 -10.85 5.10 -8.31
CA ILE A 187 -9.50 4.54 -8.39
C ILE A 187 -9.48 3.12 -7.81
N GLY A 188 -9.18 2.12 -8.64
CA GLY A 188 -9.18 0.72 -8.25
C GLY A 188 -7.98 0.27 -7.42
N MET A 189 -6.89 1.04 -7.38
CA MET A 189 -5.63 0.64 -6.74
C MET A 189 -5.78 0.20 -5.27
N PRO A 190 -6.55 0.88 -4.39
CA PRO A 190 -6.73 0.42 -3.01
C PRO A 190 -7.38 -0.96 -2.91
N PHE A 191 -8.29 -1.33 -3.83
CA PHE A 191 -8.84 -2.68 -3.87
C PHE A 191 -7.76 -3.73 -4.17
N ASN A 192 -6.81 -3.45 -5.07
CA ASN A 192 -5.68 -4.36 -5.28
C ASN A 192 -4.85 -4.55 -3.99
N GLN A 193 -4.67 -3.48 -3.22
CA GLN A 193 -3.93 -3.55 -1.96
C GLN A 193 -4.69 -4.32 -0.89
N LEU A 194 -6.01 -4.11 -0.77
CA LEU A 194 -6.91 -4.90 0.10
C LEU A 194 -6.88 -6.38 -0.28
N GLY A 195 -6.87 -6.71 -1.57
CA GLY A 195 -6.76 -8.10 -2.02
C GLY A 195 -5.43 -8.75 -1.66
N THR A 196 -4.35 -7.97 -1.67
CA THR A 196 -3.03 -8.42 -1.20
C THR A 196 -3.03 -8.64 0.31
N LEU A 197 -3.65 -7.73 1.07
CA LEU A 197 -3.77 -7.81 2.54
C LEU A 197 -4.60 -9.02 2.99
N ALA A 198 -5.75 -9.25 2.34
CA ALA A 198 -6.63 -10.39 2.63
C ALA A 198 -5.93 -11.75 2.43
N GLY A 199 -4.92 -11.82 1.55
CA GLY A 199 -4.09 -13.00 1.36
C GLY A 199 -4.91 -14.25 0.98
N SER A 200 -4.85 -15.28 1.83
CA SER A 200 -5.61 -16.53 1.62
C SER A 200 -6.85 -16.69 2.50
N LYS A 201 -7.31 -15.61 3.15
CA LYS A 201 -8.57 -15.62 3.92
C LYS A 201 -9.70 -16.19 3.07
N TYR A 202 -10.52 -17.04 3.70
CA TYR A 202 -11.66 -17.70 3.07
C TYR A 202 -11.33 -18.39 1.73
N TYR A 203 -10.18 -19.06 1.66
CA TYR A 203 -9.68 -19.71 0.42
C TYR A 203 -9.51 -18.73 -0.76
N ASN A 204 -9.03 -17.52 -0.45
CA ASN A 204 -8.77 -16.41 -1.37
C ASN A 204 -10.04 -15.77 -1.98
N VAL A 205 -11.25 -16.06 -1.48
CA VAL A 205 -12.50 -15.46 -1.98
C VAL A 205 -12.51 -13.95 -1.79
N GLU A 206 -12.10 -13.47 -0.62
CA GLU A 206 -12.03 -12.05 -0.30
C GLU A 206 -11.02 -11.33 -1.20
N ALA A 207 -9.82 -11.88 -1.35
CA ALA A 207 -8.81 -11.35 -2.27
C ALA A 207 -9.30 -11.29 -3.73
N THR A 208 -10.05 -12.30 -4.16
CA THR A 208 -10.66 -12.37 -5.50
C THR A 208 -11.69 -11.26 -5.70
N TYR A 209 -12.58 -11.07 -4.73
CA TYR A 209 -13.54 -9.96 -4.75
C TYR A 209 -12.82 -8.62 -4.90
N CYS A 210 -11.78 -8.37 -4.11
CA CYS A 210 -11.02 -7.13 -4.19
C CYS A 210 -10.33 -6.96 -5.56
N TYR A 211 -9.70 -7.99 -6.13
CA TYR A 211 -9.10 -7.87 -7.46
C TYR A 211 -10.13 -7.61 -8.56
N LEU A 212 -11.32 -8.23 -8.49
CA LEU A 212 -12.41 -7.94 -9.43
C LEU A 212 -12.90 -6.50 -9.30
N ARG A 213 -13.08 -6.00 -8.08
CA ARG A 213 -13.44 -4.59 -7.83
C ARG A 213 -12.41 -3.64 -8.43
N CYS A 214 -11.12 -3.94 -8.26
CA CYS A 214 -10.04 -3.17 -8.87
C CYS A 214 -10.11 -3.13 -10.40
N ILE A 215 -10.38 -4.27 -11.04
CA ILE A 215 -10.49 -4.38 -12.51
C ILE A 215 -11.71 -3.62 -13.04
N GLN A 216 -12.81 -3.59 -12.27
CA GLN A 216 -14.07 -2.96 -12.65
C GLN A 216 -14.17 -1.47 -12.29
N SER A 217 -13.19 -0.93 -11.57
CA SER A 217 -13.10 0.52 -11.31
C SER A 217 -12.83 1.30 -12.60
N GLU A 218 -13.30 2.55 -12.66
CA GLU A 218 -13.06 3.45 -13.81
C GLU A 218 -11.57 3.59 -14.14
N VAL A 219 -10.74 3.72 -13.10
CA VAL A 219 -9.28 3.66 -13.22
C VAL A 219 -8.79 2.36 -12.60
N SER A 220 -8.67 1.34 -13.44
CA SER A 220 -8.18 0.02 -13.03
C SER A 220 -6.66 0.00 -12.82
N PHE A 221 -6.15 -1.03 -12.14
CA PHE A 221 -4.73 -1.32 -12.03
C PHE A 221 -4.38 -2.58 -12.82
N GLU A 222 -3.50 -2.45 -13.80
CA GLU A 222 -3.13 -3.51 -14.75
C GLU A 222 -2.68 -4.81 -14.06
N GLY A 223 -1.97 -4.69 -12.92
CA GLY A 223 -1.50 -5.84 -12.16
C GLY A 223 -2.60 -6.70 -11.51
N ALA A 224 -3.82 -6.18 -11.36
CA ALA A 224 -4.93 -6.90 -10.71
C ALA A 224 -5.37 -8.14 -11.51
N SER A 225 -5.38 -8.06 -12.85
CA SER A 225 -5.71 -9.19 -13.73
C SER A 225 -4.74 -10.36 -13.55
N GLY A 226 -3.45 -10.07 -13.43
CA GLY A 226 -2.42 -11.08 -13.14
C GLY A 226 -2.57 -11.69 -11.75
N ASN A 227 -2.94 -10.87 -10.75
CA ASN A 227 -3.22 -11.35 -9.39
C ASN A 227 -4.43 -12.30 -9.38
N LEU A 228 -5.52 -11.91 -10.04
CA LEU A 228 -6.75 -12.69 -10.15
C LEU A 228 -6.52 -14.03 -10.85
N LYS A 229 -5.80 -14.02 -11.98
CA LYS A 229 -5.44 -15.24 -12.72
C LYS A 229 -4.71 -16.26 -11.82
N ARG A 230 -3.73 -15.79 -11.03
CA ARG A 230 -2.99 -16.67 -10.10
C ARG A 230 -3.91 -17.29 -9.04
N LEU A 231 -4.92 -16.57 -8.56
CA LEU A 231 -5.89 -17.11 -7.61
C LEU A 231 -6.79 -18.17 -8.26
N TYR A 232 -7.23 -17.94 -9.50
CA TYR A 232 -8.00 -18.92 -10.26
C TYR A 232 -7.21 -20.19 -10.57
N ASP A 233 -5.96 -20.09 -11.00
CA ASP A 233 -5.09 -21.25 -11.22
C ASP A 233 -4.90 -22.07 -9.92
N LYS A 234 -4.78 -21.39 -8.78
CA LYS A 234 -4.69 -22.02 -7.45
C LYS A 234 -6.01 -22.71 -7.09
N ALA A 235 -7.15 -22.08 -7.34
CA ALA A 235 -8.48 -22.65 -7.08
C ALA A 235 -8.73 -23.91 -7.92
N ALA A 236 -8.37 -23.89 -9.21
CA ALA A 236 -8.47 -25.06 -10.09
C ALA A 236 -7.66 -26.26 -9.56
N LYS A 237 -6.40 -26.02 -9.16
CA LYS A 237 -5.56 -27.06 -8.54
C LYS A 237 -6.20 -27.63 -7.26
N MET A 238 -6.72 -26.75 -6.39
CA MET A 238 -7.37 -27.18 -5.14
C MET A 238 -8.67 -27.96 -5.40
N TYR A 239 -9.47 -27.57 -6.39
CA TYR A 239 -10.72 -28.24 -6.75
C TYR A 239 -10.46 -29.69 -7.19
N HIS A 240 -9.47 -29.91 -8.06
CA HIS A 240 -9.11 -31.26 -8.51
C HIS A 240 -8.56 -32.15 -7.39
N GLN A 241 -7.86 -31.57 -6.40
CA GLN A 241 -7.43 -32.31 -5.21
C GLN A 241 -8.60 -32.73 -4.33
N LEU A 242 -9.62 -31.87 -4.18
CA LEU A 242 -10.81 -32.18 -3.37
C LEU A 242 -11.61 -33.35 -3.94
N LYS A 243 -11.72 -33.46 -5.28
CA LYS A 243 -12.39 -34.59 -5.94
C LYS A 243 -11.76 -35.95 -5.61
N LYS A 244 -10.46 -36.00 -5.30
CA LYS A 244 -9.76 -37.27 -5.02
C LYS A 244 -9.94 -37.78 -3.58
N CYS A 245 -10.48 -36.97 -2.66
CA CYS A 245 -10.38 -37.21 -1.21
C CYS A 245 -11.74 -37.47 -0.53
N GLU A 246 -12.60 -38.31 -1.12
CA GLU A 246 -13.99 -38.50 -0.67
C GLU A 246 -14.22 -39.59 0.40
N SER A 247 -13.21 -40.36 0.84
CA SER A 247 -13.44 -41.66 1.51
C SER A 247 -13.08 -41.80 3.01
N ARG A 248 -13.34 -40.80 3.89
CA ARG A 248 -13.15 -40.99 5.35
C ARG A 248 -14.33 -40.47 6.19
N LYS A 249 -14.78 -41.27 7.17
CA LYS A 249 -15.71 -40.82 8.22
C LYS A 249 -15.02 -39.74 9.06
N LEU A 250 -15.56 -38.53 9.04
CA LEU A 250 -15.05 -37.37 9.78
C LEU A 250 -16.02 -37.03 10.92
N SER A 251 -15.50 -36.43 12.00
CA SER A 251 -16.36 -35.83 13.03
C SER A 251 -17.21 -34.67 12.42
N PRO A 252 -18.35 -34.31 13.03
CA PRO A 252 -19.22 -33.25 12.51
C PRO A 252 -18.52 -31.90 12.26
N SER A 253 -17.62 -31.48 13.16
CA SER A 253 -16.85 -30.23 13.02
C SER A 253 -15.87 -30.27 11.83
N LYS A 254 -15.14 -31.38 11.67
CA LYS A 254 -14.23 -31.60 10.55
C LYS A 254 -14.99 -31.71 9.22
N LYS A 255 -16.18 -32.29 9.24
CA LYS A 255 -17.09 -32.34 8.09
C LYS A 255 -17.52 -30.93 7.67
N ARG A 256 -18.01 -30.10 8.60
CA ARG A 256 -18.39 -28.70 8.33
C ARG A 256 -17.25 -27.89 7.71
N GLY A 257 -16.03 -28.00 8.26
CA GLY A 257 -14.85 -27.32 7.69
C GLY A 257 -14.52 -27.79 6.27
N LYS A 258 -14.64 -29.10 6.00
CA LYS A 258 -14.47 -29.68 4.65
C LYS A 258 -15.55 -29.19 3.68
N ASP A 259 -16.79 -29.09 4.13
CA ASP A 259 -17.92 -28.65 3.30
C ASP A 259 -17.78 -27.16 2.94
N ILE A 260 -17.40 -26.30 3.90
CA ILE A 260 -17.09 -24.88 3.65
C ILE A 260 -15.93 -24.76 2.66
N LYS A 261 -14.86 -25.55 2.85
CA LYS A 261 -13.74 -25.57 1.90
C LYS A 261 -14.20 -25.97 0.49
N ARG A 262 -15.00 -27.04 0.39
CA ARG A 262 -15.52 -27.53 -0.89
C ARG A 262 -16.37 -26.46 -1.57
N LEU A 263 -17.24 -25.79 -0.82
CA LEU A 263 -18.07 -24.69 -1.31
C LEU A 263 -17.21 -23.55 -1.89
N LEU A 264 -16.33 -22.97 -1.07
CA LEU A 264 -15.56 -21.78 -1.46
C LEU A 264 -14.58 -22.06 -2.61
N VAL A 265 -13.92 -23.23 -2.60
CA VAL A 265 -13.03 -23.64 -3.69
C VAL A 265 -13.81 -23.90 -4.98
N SER A 266 -14.98 -24.55 -4.88
CA SER A 266 -15.82 -24.80 -6.06
C SER A 266 -16.37 -23.50 -6.64
N PHE A 267 -16.81 -22.57 -5.78
CA PHE A 267 -17.24 -21.23 -6.19
C PHE A 267 -16.15 -20.51 -6.99
N MET A 268 -14.93 -20.45 -6.43
CA MET A 268 -13.77 -19.84 -7.06
C MET A 268 -13.41 -20.50 -8.41
N TYR A 269 -13.46 -21.83 -8.47
CA TYR A 269 -13.18 -22.57 -9.70
C TYR A 269 -14.25 -22.31 -10.78
N LEU A 270 -15.54 -22.34 -10.42
CA LEU A 270 -16.62 -22.03 -11.35
C LEU A 270 -16.48 -20.60 -11.89
N GLN A 271 -16.16 -19.65 -11.03
CA GLN A 271 -15.93 -18.27 -11.46
C GLN A 271 -14.76 -18.14 -12.44
N SER A 272 -13.70 -18.95 -12.29
CA SER A 272 -12.59 -18.97 -13.25
C SER A 272 -12.99 -19.47 -14.64
N LEU A 273 -13.97 -20.37 -14.72
CA LEU A 273 -14.48 -20.91 -16.00
C LEU A 273 -15.42 -19.91 -16.70
N LEU A 274 -16.05 -19.03 -15.93
CA LEU A 274 -17.02 -18.05 -16.40
C LEU A 274 -16.40 -16.70 -16.77
N GLN A 275 -15.09 -16.53 -16.59
CA GLN A 275 -14.42 -15.32 -17.07
C GLN A 275 -14.50 -15.29 -18.61
N PRO A 276 -14.86 -14.14 -19.21
CA PRO A 276 -14.82 -14.02 -20.67
C PRO A 276 -13.42 -14.37 -21.14
N LYS A 277 -13.32 -15.34 -22.06
CA LYS A 277 -12.04 -15.62 -22.73
C LYS A 277 -11.62 -14.31 -23.40
N SER A 278 -10.50 -13.77 -22.96
CA SER A 278 -9.85 -12.62 -23.58
C SER A 278 -9.77 -12.89 -25.09
N ARG A 279 -10.54 -12.14 -25.88
CA ARG A 279 -10.34 -12.08 -27.33
C ARG A 279 -9.02 -11.41 -27.64
#